data_AF-A0AAW9LHH4-F1
#
_entry.id   AF-A0AAW9LHH4-F1
#
_cell.length_a   1.000
_cell.length_b   1.000
_cell.length_c   1.000
_cell.angle_alpha   90.00
_cell.angle_beta   90.00
_cell.angle_gamma   90.00
#
_symmetry.space_group_name_H-M   'P 1'
#
loop_
_entity.id
_entity.type
_entity.pdbx_description
1 polymer ?
#
loop_
_entity_poly.entity_id
_entity_poly.type
_entity_poly.pdbx_seq_one_letter_code
_entity_poly.pdbx_strand_id
1 'polypeptide(L)' 'MDRRDTPASRTQRARSSLGRIDAEALCDADRDRVEAAIAALEAVSYLE' A
#
# COMPACT_ATOMS: atom_id res chain seq x y z
N MET A 1 -23.46 3.23 -2.20
CA MET A 1 -22.03 3.01 -1.92
C MET A 1 -21.89 1.69 -1.17
N ASP A 2 -21.07 0.75 -1.67
CA ASP A 2 -20.69 -0.43 -0.88
C ASP A 2 -19.86 0.06 0.31
N ARG A 3 -20.21 -0.35 1.53
CA ARG A 3 -19.45 0.01 2.75
C ARG A 3 -18.00 -0.51 2.72
N ARG A 4 -17.69 -1.43 1.79
CA ARG A 4 -16.35 -1.98 1.53
C ARG A 4 -15.52 -1.22 0.49
N ASP A 5 -16.05 -0.11 -0.02
CA ASP A 5 -15.39 0.76 -1.00
C ASP A 5 -15.23 2.19 -0.48
N THR A 6 -14.96 2.33 0.83
CA THR A 6 -14.51 3.60 1.40
C THR A 6 -13.05 3.85 1.01
N PRO A 7 -12.60 5.12 0.94
CA PRO A 7 -11.19 5.43 0.71
C PRO A 7 -10.25 4.70 1.69
N ALA A 8 -10.52 4.76 3.00
CA ALA A 8 -9.82 3.97 4.02
C ALA A 8 -9.69 2.47 3.66
N SER A 9 -10.79 1.83 3.25
CA SER A 9 -10.78 0.40 2.91
C SER A 9 -9.96 0.10 1.64
N ARG A 10 -9.93 1.03 0.67
CA ARG A 10 -9.07 0.92 -0.53
C ARG A 10 -7.60 1.07 -0.17
N THR A 11 -7.25 2.06 0.67
CA THR A 11 -5.88 2.28 1.15
C THR A 11 -5.36 1.07 1.93
N GLN A 12 -6.17 0.53 2.85
CA GLN A 12 -5.85 -0.68 3.60
C GLN A 12 -5.59 -1.88 2.65
N ARG A 13 -6.47 -2.09 1.66
CA ARG A 13 -6.35 -3.19 0.70
C ARG A 13 -5.10 -3.07 -0.16
N ALA A 14 -4.78 -1.87 -0.63
CA ALA A 14 -3.56 -1.59 -1.39
C ALA A 14 -2.30 -1.89 -0.56
N ARG A 15 -2.25 -1.42 0.69
CA ARG A 15 -1.11 -1.68 1.58
C ARG A 15 -0.93 -3.17 1.88
N SER A 16 -2.02 -3.89 2.16
CA SER A 16 -1.99 -5.35 2.34
C SER A 16 -1.63 -6.11 1.07
N SER A 17 -1.83 -5.55 -0.12
CA SER A 17 -1.37 -6.16 -1.38
C SER A 17 0.13 -5.99 -1.56
N LEU A 18 0.65 -4.78 -1.28
CA LEU A 18 2.08 -4.48 -1.37
C LEU A 18 2.90 -5.26 -0.35
N GLY A 19 2.42 -5.38 0.89
CA GLY A 19 3.10 -6.16 1.94
C GLY A 19 3.09 -7.68 1.74
N ARG A 20 2.38 -8.19 0.72
CA ARG A 20 2.41 -9.61 0.33
C ARG A 20 3.40 -9.90 -0.79
N ILE A 21 4.01 -8.87 -1.37
CA ILE A 21 5.06 -9.04 -2.37
C ILE A 21 6.29 -9.58 -1.64
N ASP A 22 6.81 -10.68 -2.14
CA ASP A 22 8.04 -11.27 -1.61
C ASP A 22 9.22 -10.32 -1.88
N ALA A 23 9.83 -9.81 -0.81
CA ALA A 23 10.92 -8.86 -0.88
C ALA A 23 12.22 -9.46 -1.43
N GLU A 24 12.38 -10.78 -1.36
CA GLU A 24 13.52 -11.51 -1.92
C GLU A 24 13.40 -11.66 -3.44
N ALA A 25 12.17 -11.60 -3.97
CA ALA A 25 11.90 -11.63 -5.41
C ALA A 25 12.01 -10.25 -6.09
N LEU A 26 12.23 -9.17 -5.33
CA LEU A 26 12.35 -7.82 -5.85
C LEU A 26 13.82 -7.44 -6.06
N CYS A 27 14.10 -6.79 -7.19
CA CYS A 27 15.35 -6.05 -7.33
C CYS A 27 15.31 -4.79 -6.44
N ASP A 28 16.49 -4.22 -6.13
CA ASP A 28 16.58 -3.07 -5.23
C ASP A 28 15.70 -1.89 -5.68
N ALA A 29 15.67 -1.61 -6.99
CA ALA A 29 14.83 -0.55 -7.55
C ALA A 29 13.33 -0.80 -7.37
N ASP A 30 12.87 -2.05 -7.37
CA ASP A 30 11.47 -2.38 -7.13
C ASP A 30 11.13 -2.37 -5.65
N ARG A 31 12.08 -2.76 -4.79
CA ARG A 31 11.96 -2.64 -3.33
C ARG A 31 11.76 -1.19 -2.92
N ASP A 32 12.59 -0.29 -3.44
CA ASP A 32 12.48 1.16 -3.19
C ASP A 32 11.12 1.72 -3.62
N ARG A 33 10.60 1.27 -4.77
CA ARG A 33 9.27 1.68 -5.26
C ARG A 33 8.14 1.17 -4.36
N VAL A 34 8.23 -0.08 -3.91
CA VAL A 34 7.24 -0.66 -3.00
C VAL A 34 7.25 0.06 -1.66
N GLU A 35 8.42 0.35 -1.12
CA GLU A 35 8.57 1.11 0.13
C GLU A 35 8.00 2.53 0.00
N ALA A 36 8.32 3.24 -1.08
CA ALA A 36 7.77 4.56 -1.35
C ALA A 36 6.24 4.54 -1.50
N ALA A 37 5.70 3.51 -2.15
CA ALA A 37 4.25 3.33 -2.30
C ALA A 37 3.55 3.04 -0.97
N ILE A 38 4.16 2.24 -0.08
CA ILE A 38 3.65 1.99 1.28
C ILE A 38 3.64 3.30 2.08
N ALA A 39 4.74 4.07 2.07
CA ALA A 39 4.83 5.34 2.78
C ALA A 39 3.77 6.35 2.30
N ALA A 40 3.52 6.42 0.99
CA ALA A 40 2.46 7.26 0.44
C ALA A 40 1.05 6.84 0.90
N LEU A 41 0.78 5.53 0.98
CA LEU A 41 -0.51 5.01 1.48
C LEU A 41 -0.71 5.32 2.97
N GLU A 42 0.34 5.27 3.77
CA GLU A 42 0.29 5.62 5.21
C GLU A 42 0.05 7.12 5.41
N ALA A 43 0.69 7.98 4.62
CA ALA A 43 0.44 9.41 4.67
C ALA A 43 -1.02 9.77 4.35
N VAL A 44 -1.64 9.07 3.38
CA VAL A 44 -3.06 9.27 3.05
C VAL A 44 -3.97 8.79 4.18
N SER A 45 -3.64 7.68 4.86
CA SER A 45 -4.47 7.20 5.98
C SER A 45 -4.43 8.10 7.22
N TYR A 46 -3.41 8.96 7.35
CA TYR A 46 -3.29 9.92 8.45
C TYR A 46 -4.09 11.22 8.23
N LEU A 47 -4.58 11.44 7.00
CA LEU A 47 -5.33 12.64 6.60
C LEU A 47 -6.86 12.46 6.66
N GLU A 48 -7.35 11.24 6.94
CA GLU A 48 -8.77 10.92 7.16
C GLU A 48 -9.11 10.86 8.65
#